data_AF-A0A6P1MEE4-F1
#
_entry.id   AF-A0A6P1MEE4-F1
#
_cell.length_a   1.000
_cell.length_b   1.000
_cell.length_c   1.000
_cell.angle_alpha   90.00
_cell.angle_beta   90.00
_cell.angle_gamma   90.00
#
_symmetry.space_group_name_H-M   'P 1'
#
loop_
_entity.id
_entity.type
_entity.pdbx_description
1 polymer ?
#
loop_
_entity_poly.entity_id
_entity_poly.type
_entity_poly.pdbx_seq_one_letter_code
_entity_poly.pdbx_strand_id
1 'polypeptide(L)'
;MKPIKLYTSRNCPICEQVKAALKEFKHEILSAEEHMQDLIDELTQRGLDHRQIRQAPVMVVPDCELVWTGADCLIAIEDKEWED
;
A
#
# COMPACT_ATOMS: atom_id res chain seq x y z
N MET A 1 -6.20 -13.54 -8.51
CA MET A 1 -5.56 -12.38 -7.85
C MET A 1 -6.13 -12.22 -6.46
N LYS A 2 -5.27 -12.22 -5.45
CA LYS A 2 -5.63 -11.84 -4.08
C LYS A 2 -5.87 -10.31 -4.04
N PRO A 3 -6.66 -9.80 -3.07
CA PRO A 3 -6.92 -8.36 -2.95
C PRO A 3 -5.64 -7.60 -2.60
N ILE A 4 -5.47 -6.41 -3.20
CA ILE A 4 -4.37 -5.49 -2.87
C ILE A 4 -4.52 -5.06 -1.40
N LYS A 5 -3.44 -5.10 -0.62
CA LYS A 5 -3.44 -4.59 0.76
C LYS A 5 -2.98 -3.14 0.76
N LEU A 6 -3.82 -2.26 1.28
CA LEU A 6 -3.51 -0.85 1.42
C LEU A 6 -3.41 -0.48 2.90
N TYR A 7 -2.20 -0.21 3.37
CA TYR A 7 -1.93 0.25 4.72
C TYR A 7 -1.99 1.78 4.78
N THR A 8 -2.90 2.31 5.59
CA THR A 8 -3.16 3.77 5.68
C THR A 8 -2.94 4.29 7.09
N SER A 9 -2.56 5.58 7.22
CA SER A 9 -2.39 6.26 8.50
C SER A 9 -3.47 7.32 8.72
N ARG A 10 -3.80 7.59 9.99
CA ARG A 10 -4.74 8.64 10.37
C ARG A 10 -4.20 10.01 9.99
N ASN A 11 -5.08 10.91 9.54
CA ASN A 11 -4.74 12.28 9.12
C ASN A 11 -3.73 12.37 7.96
N CYS A 12 -3.70 11.40 7.04
CA CYS A 12 -2.89 11.46 5.83
C CYS A 12 -3.75 11.81 4.59
N PRO A 13 -3.61 13.01 4.01
CA PRO A 13 -4.36 13.41 2.81
C PRO A 13 -4.09 12.50 1.59
N ILE A 14 -2.89 11.93 1.50
CA ILE A 14 -2.53 11.01 0.42
C ILE A 14 -3.26 9.67 0.61
N CYS A 15 -3.43 9.20 1.85
CA CYS A 15 -4.20 7.99 2.12
C CYS A 15 -5.65 8.12 1.62
N GLU A 16 -6.29 9.27 1.82
CA GLU A 16 -7.66 9.49 1.35
C GLU A 16 -7.76 9.51 -0.19
N GLN A 17 -6.77 10.09 -0.86
CA GLN A 17 -6.69 10.05 -2.32
C GLN A 17 -6.48 8.63 -2.85
N VAL A 18 -5.55 7.87 -2.26
CA VAL A 18 -5.29 6.48 -2.66
C VAL A 18 -6.50 5.58 -2.41
N LYS A 19 -7.20 5.75 -1.29
CA LYS A 19 -8.47 5.05 -1.02
C LYS A 19 -9.53 5.41 -2.05
N ALA A 20 -9.65 6.68 -2.42
CA ALA A 20 -10.62 7.11 -3.42
C ALA A 20 -10.32 6.52 -4.80
N ALA A 21 -9.04 6.48 -5.19
CA ALA A 21 -8.61 5.94 -6.46
C ALA A 21 -8.73 4.40 -6.52
N LEU A 22 -8.51 3.71 -5.38
CA LEU A 22 -8.73 2.26 -5.28
C LEU A 22 -10.20 1.87 -5.10
N LYS A 23 -11.12 2.81 -4.86
CA LYS A 23 -12.55 2.54 -4.56
C LYS A 23 -13.24 1.68 -5.62
N GLU A 24 -12.78 1.72 -6.86
CA GLU A 24 -13.32 0.95 -7.98
C GLU A 24 -12.78 -0.49 -8.06
N PHE A 25 -11.78 -0.84 -7.24
CA PHE A 25 -11.05 -2.11 -7.29
C PHE A 25 -11.26 -2.96 -6.04
N LYS A 26 -11.03 -4.28 -6.14
CA LYS A 26 -11.01 -5.17 -4.96
C LYS A 26 -9.71 -4.99 -4.18
N HIS A 27 -9.79 -4.25 -3.08
CA HIS A 27 -8.67 -4.02 -2.18
C HIS A 27 -9.12 -4.14 -0.72
N GLU A 28 -8.16 -4.43 0.15
CA GLU A 28 -8.33 -4.48 1.59
C GLU A 28 -7.61 -3.27 2.20
N ILE A 29 -8.37 -2.39 2.89
CA ILE A 29 -7.81 -1.23 3.58
C ILE A 29 -7.50 -1.64 5.01
N LEU A 30 -6.22 -1.61 5.36
CA LEU A 30 -5.70 -1.89 6.69
C LEU A 30 -5.19 -0.60 7.32
N SER A 31 -5.36 -0.49 8.65
CA SER A 31 -4.70 0.57 9.41
C SER A 31 -3.22 0.22 9.59
N ALA A 32 -2.33 1.07 9.09
CA ALA A 32 -0.89 0.93 9.25
C ALA A 32 -0.46 0.97 10.73
N GLU A 33 -1.22 1.65 11.59
CA GLU A 33 -0.94 1.71 13.03
C GLU A 33 -1.33 0.41 13.75
N GLU A 34 -2.45 -0.19 13.36
CA GLU A 34 -2.96 -1.42 13.99
C GLU A 34 -2.23 -2.67 13.46
N HIS A 35 -1.79 -2.63 12.19
CA HIS A 35 -1.13 -3.74 11.50
C HIS A 35 0.34 -3.42 11.21
N MET A 36 0.98 -2.61 12.07
CA MET A 36 2.35 -2.15 11.85
C MET A 36 3.35 -3.31 11.81
N GLN A 37 3.18 -4.30 12.70
CA GLN A 37 4.07 -5.47 12.73
C GLN A 37 3.91 -6.32 11.48
N ASP A 38 2.68 -6.59 11.06
CA ASP A 38 2.38 -7.36 9.84
C ASP A 38 2.97 -6.67 8.60
N LEU A 39 2.86 -5.34 8.52
CA LEU A 39 3.46 -4.55 7.46
C LEU A 39 5.00 -4.61 7.47
N ILE A 40 5.62 -4.51 8.64
CA ILE A 40 7.08 -4.65 8.79
C ILE A 40 7.51 -6.04 8.31
N ASP A 41 6.80 -7.07 8.73
CA ASP A 41 7.13 -8.46 8.39
C ASP A 41 6.96 -8.69 6.89
N GLU A 42 5.89 -8.19 6.26
CA GLU A 42 5.68 -8.28 4.82
C GLU A 42 6.77 -7.57 4.01
N LEU A 43 7.16 -6.36 4.41
CA LEU A 43 8.23 -5.62 3.72
C LEU A 43 9.59 -6.29 3.91
N THR A 44 9.86 -6.79 5.12
CA THR A 44 11.10 -7.50 5.43
C THR A 44 11.21 -8.80 4.62
N GLN A 45 10.12 -9.55 4.49
CA GLN A 45 10.07 -10.75 3.65
C GLN A 45 10.34 -10.44 2.16
N ARG A 46 9.96 -9.25 1.71
CA ARG A 46 10.20 -8.76 0.35
C ARG A 46 11.56 -8.07 0.17
N GLY A 47 12.39 -8.01 1.22
CA GLY A 47 13.71 -7.36 1.18
C GLY A 47 13.65 -5.83 1.13
N LEU A 48 12.50 -5.23 1.47
CA LEU A 48 12.27 -3.79 1.46
C LEU A 48 12.60 -3.17 2.82
N ASP A 49 13.11 -1.94 2.79
CA ASP A 49 13.46 -1.22 4.02
C ASP A 49 12.19 -0.73 4.74
N HIS A 50 11.99 -1.20 5.98
CA HIS A 50 10.93 -0.78 6.89
C HIS A 50 10.87 0.75 7.09
N ARG A 51 11.91 1.51 6.75
CA ARG A 51 11.86 2.99 6.73
C ARG A 51 10.82 3.54 5.77
N GLN A 52 10.49 2.82 4.70
CA GLN A 52 9.46 3.22 3.73
C GLN A 52 8.04 3.16 4.35
N ILE A 53 7.84 2.40 5.44
CA ILE A 53 6.58 2.36 6.21
C ILE A 53 6.19 3.73 6.76
N ARG A 54 7.19 4.57 7.05
CA ARG A 54 6.94 5.93 7.54
C ARG A 54 6.24 6.81 6.50
N GLN A 55 6.19 6.38 5.24
CA GLN A 55 5.54 7.07 4.14
C GLN A 55 4.18 6.44 3.82
N ALA A 56 3.29 6.31 4.81
CA ALA A 56 1.92 5.89 4.53
C ALA A 56 1.24 6.86 3.54
N PRO A 57 0.45 6.37 2.57
CA PRO A 57 -0.02 5.00 2.42
C PRO A 57 1.03 4.02 1.88
N VAL A 58 0.97 2.75 2.27
CA VAL A 58 1.78 1.66 1.70
C VAL A 58 0.84 0.70 0.98
N MET A 59 1.07 0.47 -0.31
CA MET A 59 0.31 -0.43 -1.14
C MET A 59 1.12 -1.68 -1.43
N VAL A 60 0.59 -2.83 -1.06
CA VAL A 60 1.21 -4.15 -1.22
C VAL A 60 0.33 -4.99 -2.11
N VAL A 61 0.83 -5.37 -3.29
CA VAL A 61 0.13 -6.30 -4.19
C VAL A 61 0.57 -7.72 -3.80
N PRO A 62 -0.37 -8.59 -3.37
CA PRO A 62 -0.02 -9.97 -3.11
C PRO A 62 0.35 -10.64 -4.42
N ASP A 63 1.40 -11.46 -4.38
CA ASP A 63 1.92 -12.23 -5.51
C ASP A 63 2.83 -11.44 -6.49
N CYS A 64 2.96 -10.11 -6.33
CA CYS A 64 4.02 -9.31 -6.97
C CYS A 64 5.06 -8.88 -5.92
N GLU A 65 6.32 -8.69 -6.30
CA GLU A 65 7.33 -8.06 -5.40
C GLU A 65 7.10 -6.55 -5.22
N LEU A 66 6.14 -6.00 -5.97
CA LEU A 66 5.85 -4.58 -6.03
C LEU A 66 5.20 -4.07 -4.73
N VAL A 67 5.78 -2.99 -4.22
CA VAL A 67 5.29 -2.21 -3.09
C VAL A 67 5.48 -0.74 -3.44
N TRP A 68 4.42 0.04 -3.26
CA TRP A 68 4.47 1.49 -3.42
C TRP A 68 4.21 2.17 -2.09
N THR A 69 4.79 3.35 -1.89
CA THR A 69 4.63 4.13 -0.66
C THR A 69 4.32 5.58 -0.98
N GLY A 70 3.60 6.26 -0.09
CA GLY A 70 3.32 7.68 -0.20
C GLY A 70 2.57 8.03 -1.48
N ALA A 71 3.11 9.00 -2.23
CA ALA A 71 2.53 9.46 -3.48
C ALA A 71 2.74 8.46 -4.64
N ASP A 72 3.74 7.57 -4.55
CA ASP A 72 4.01 6.56 -5.59
C ASP A 72 2.84 5.57 -5.71
N CYS A 73 2.07 5.38 -4.62
CA CYS A 73 0.82 4.63 -4.67
C CYS A 73 -0.16 5.20 -5.69
N LEU A 74 -0.28 6.53 -5.81
CA LEU A 74 -1.19 7.17 -6.78
C LEU A 74 -0.68 7.00 -8.20
N ILE A 75 0.63 7.14 -8.41
CA ILE A 75 1.24 7.01 -9.74
C ILE A 75 1.05 5.59 -10.26
N ALA A 76 1.34 4.59 -9.43
CA ALA A 76 1.06 3.20 -9.74
C ALA A 76 -0.41 2.96 -10.09
N ILE A 77 -1.32 3.76 -9.49
CA ILE A 77 -2.76 3.73 -9.75
C ILE A 77 -3.20 4.30 -11.07
N GLU A 78 -2.60 5.39 -11.47
CA GLU A 78 -2.87 6.00 -12.74
C GLU A 78 -2.25 5.19 -13.89
N ASP A 79 -1.04 4.67 -13.68
CA ASP A 79 -0.26 3.93 -14.68
C ASP A 79 -0.63 2.43 -14.75
N LYS A 80 -1.46 1.95 -13.81
CA LYS A 80 -1.92 0.55 -13.70
C LYS A 80 -0.77 -0.45 -13.55
N GLU A 81 0.32 -0.06 -12.89
CA GLU A 81 1.51 -0.91 -12.73
C GLU A 81 1.26 -2.21 -11.94
N TRP A 82 0.14 -2.36 -11.21
CA TRP A 82 -0.21 -3.63 -10.55
C TRP A 82 -0.93 -4.64 -11.44
N GLU A 83 -1.38 -4.26 -12.64
CA GLU A 83 -2.15 -5.15 -13.51
C GLU A 83 -1.27 -6.12 -14.32
N ASP A 84 0.01 -5.79 -14.51
CA ASP A 84 1.04 -6.61 -15.19
C ASP A 84 1.72 -7.61 -14.25
#